data_AF-A0A924TBB5-F1
#
_entry.id   AF-A0A924TBB5-F1
#
_cell.length_a   1.000
_cell.length_b   1.000
_cell.length_c   1.000
_cell.angle_alpha   90.00
_cell.angle_beta   90.00
_cell.angle_gamma   90.00
#
_symmetry.space_group_name_H-M   'P 1'
#
loop_
_entity.id
_entity.type
_entity.pdbx_description
1 polymer ?
#
loop_
_entity_poly.entity_id
_entity_poly.type
_entity_poly.pdbx_seq_one_letter_code
_entity_poly.pdbx_strand_id
1 'polypeptide(L)'
;MTHHAALRRALIATASSVILWGSMTPALAAAPQAKFAAPGFFRMMLGNFEITALSDGTVDLPVDKLLTNTTPGKVDQALGKAFLKAPLETSVNGYLINTGTKLVLVDTGAASLFGPTLGKLVSN
;
A
#
# COMPACT_ATOMS: atom_id res chain seq x y z
N MET A 1 -73.84 -28.23 -26.23
CA MET A 1 -74.46 -27.77 -24.97
C MET A 1 -73.35 -27.19 -24.11
N THR A 2 -73.33 -25.98 -23.57
CA THR A 2 -74.14 -24.76 -23.58
C THR A 2 -73.31 -23.81 -22.70
N HIS A 3 -73.19 -22.53 -23.10
CA HIS A 3 -72.90 -21.26 -22.40
C HIS A 3 -72.45 -21.30 -20.90
N HIS A 4 -71.59 -20.41 -20.42
CA HIS A 4 -71.94 -19.14 -19.76
C HIS A 4 -70.65 -18.27 -19.65
N ALA A 5 -70.57 -17.12 -20.33
CA ALA A 5 -70.89 -15.78 -19.80
C ALA A 5 -69.93 -15.33 -18.67
N ALA A 6 -68.92 -14.49 -18.94
CA ALA A 6 -68.96 -13.03 -19.01
C ALA A 6 -69.00 -12.30 -17.64
N LEU A 7 -67.99 -11.44 -17.46
CA LEU A 7 -67.90 -10.20 -16.65
C LEU A 7 -68.37 -10.23 -15.20
N ARG A 8 -67.49 -9.78 -14.28
CA ARG A 8 -67.88 -8.85 -13.20
C ARG A 8 -66.66 -8.07 -12.65
N ARG A 9 -66.71 -6.76 -12.94
CA ARG A 9 -66.44 -5.62 -12.05
C ARG A 9 -64.98 -5.26 -11.73
N ALA A 10 -64.55 -4.18 -12.38
CA ALA A 10 -63.58 -3.23 -11.84
C ALA A 10 -64.10 -2.60 -10.54
N LEU A 11 -63.20 -2.37 -9.59
CA LEU A 11 -63.30 -1.29 -8.60
C LEU A 11 -61.89 -0.88 -8.18
N ILE A 12 -61.56 0.35 -8.58
CA ILE A 12 -60.43 1.16 -8.13
C ILE A 12 -60.69 1.58 -6.68
N ALA A 13 -59.66 1.54 -5.81
CA ALA A 13 -59.28 2.68 -4.94
C ALA A 13 -58.29 2.28 -3.82
N THR A 14 -57.06 2.77 -4.00
CA THR A 14 -56.21 3.47 -3.01
C THR A 14 -56.05 2.94 -1.58
N ALA A 15 -54.79 2.71 -1.22
CA ALA A 15 -54.04 3.46 -0.19
C ALA A 15 -53.27 2.54 0.75
N SER A 16 -51.94 2.54 0.64
CA SER A 16 -50.99 2.62 1.77
C SER A 16 -49.57 2.65 1.22
N SER A 17 -49.18 3.76 0.59
CA SER A 17 -47.77 4.08 0.42
C SER A 17 -47.26 4.56 1.78
N VAL A 18 -46.87 3.61 2.65
CA VAL A 18 -46.09 3.95 3.84
C VAL A 18 -44.72 4.41 3.34
N ILE A 19 -44.57 5.72 3.16
CA ILE A 19 -43.25 6.32 3.00
C ILE A 19 -42.60 6.11 4.35
N LEU A 20 -41.76 5.08 4.46
CA LEU A 20 -40.76 5.02 5.51
C LEU A 20 -39.92 6.28 5.35
N TRP A 21 -40.20 7.27 6.18
CA TRP A 21 -39.27 8.35 6.48
C TRP A 21 -38.10 7.72 7.22
N GLY A 22 -37.26 6.99 6.47
CA GLY A 22 -36.01 6.46 6.97
C GLY A 22 -35.23 7.65 7.48
N SER A 23 -34.95 7.66 8.78
CA SER A 23 -34.15 8.68 9.42
C SER A 23 -32.85 8.80 8.64
N MET A 24 -32.68 9.90 7.90
CA MET A 24 -31.41 10.22 7.27
C MET A 24 -30.43 10.58 8.37
N THR A 25 -29.82 9.56 8.99
CA THR A 25 -28.66 9.78 9.85
C THR A 25 -27.56 10.37 8.97
N PRO A 26 -27.02 11.56 9.29
CA PRO A 26 -25.95 12.14 8.50
C PRO A 26 -24.75 11.17 8.47
N ALA A 27 -24.28 10.84 7.27
CA ALA A 27 -23.07 10.07 7.10
C ALA A 27 -21.88 10.93 7.54
N LEU A 28 -21.23 10.57 8.63
CA LEU A 28 -20.00 11.22 9.10
C LEU A 28 -18.83 10.76 8.22
N ALA A 29 -18.44 11.59 7.26
CA ALA A 29 -17.34 11.32 6.32
C ALA A 29 -15.95 11.75 6.84
N ALA A 30 -15.87 12.31 8.05
CA ALA A 30 -14.62 12.75 8.65
C ALA A 30 -13.95 11.62 9.45
N ALA A 31 -12.63 11.49 9.31
CA ALA A 31 -11.81 10.57 10.11
C ALA A 31 -10.45 11.22 10.44
N PRO A 32 -9.81 10.83 11.55
CA PRO A 32 -8.44 11.23 11.85
C PRO A 32 -7.46 10.77 10.75
N GLN A 33 -6.42 11.56 10.50
CA GLN A 33 -5.32 11.13 9.63
C GLN A 33 -4.54 9.99 10.29
N ALA A 34 -4.28 8.92 9.53
CA ALA A 34 -3.54 7.75 9.98
C ALA A 34 -2.10 8.07 10.44
N LYS A 35 -1.39 8.97 9.72
CA LYS A 35 -0.01 9.42 10.01
C LYS A 35 1.02 8.29 10.20
N PHE A 36 0.80 7.13 9.58
CA PHE A 36 1.77 6.04 9.50
C PHE A 36 1.98 5.62 8.03
N ALA A 37 3.17 5.10 7.73
CA ALA A 37 3.48 4.56 6.41
C ALA A 37 2.82 3.18 6.22
N ALA A 38 2.55 2.80 4.97
CA ALA A 38 2.16 1.43 4.66
C ALA A 38 3.23 0.43 5.14
N PRO A 39 2.87 -0.85 5.35
CA PRO A 39 3.85 -1.90 5.61
C PRO A 39 4.97 -1.88 4.57
N GLY A 40 6.22 -2.05 5.01
CA GLY A 40 7.42 -1.91 4.20
C GLY A 40 7.73 -3.13 3.33
N PHE A 41 6.73 -3.84 2.81
CA PHE A 41 6.95 -4.96 1.92
C PHE A 41 6.26 -4.78 0.56
N PHE A 42 6.86 -5.37 -0.47
CA PHE A 42 6.29 -5.40 -1.82
C PHE A 42 6.43 -6.79 -2.40
N ARG A 43 5.32 -7.35 -2.89
CA ARG A 43 5.26 -8.71 -3.44
C ARG A 43 5.16 -8.67 -4.96
N MET A 44 5.95 -9.51 -5.60
CA MET A 44 5.93 -9.70 -7.05
C MET A 44 6.18 -11.16 -7.42
N MET A 45 5.69 -11.56 -8.59
CA MET A 45 5.99 -12.86 -9.18
C MET A 45 7.19 -12.74 -10.13
N LEU A 46 8.07 -13.73 -10.10
CA LEU A 46 9.14 -13.92 -11.07
C LEU A 46 9.10 -15.36 -11.58
N GLY A 47 8.49 -15.57 -12.75
CA GLY A 47 8.15 -16.92 -13.21
C GLY A 47 7.27 -17.62 -12.16
N ASN A 48 7.73 -18.75 -11.66
CA ASN A 48 7.01 -19.54 -10.65
C ASN A 48 7.37 -19.15 -9.20
N PHE A 49 8.25 -18.16 -9.00
CA PHE A 49 8.66 -17.72 -7.66
C PHE A 49 7.83 -16.53 -7.20
N GLU A 50 7.49 -16.53 -5.92
CA GLU A 50 6.99 -15.33 -5.24
C GLU A 50 8.17 -14.65 -4.53
N ILE A 51 8.41 -13.39 -4.87
CA ILE A 51 9.44 -12.57 -4.25
C ILE A 51 8.74 -11.49 -3.42
N THR A 52 9.15 -11.37 -2.16
CA THR A 52 8.75 -10.29 -1.27
C THR A 52 9.99 -9.45 -0.94
N ALA A 53 10.06 -8.23 -1.47
CA ALA A 53 11.02 -7.24 -1.00
C ALA A 53 10.58 -6.77 0.39
N LEU A 54 11.50 -6.75 1.35
CA LEU A 54 11.28 -6.35 2.74
C LEU A 54 12.17 -5.14 3.05
N SER A 55 11.57 -4.02 3.41
CA SER A 55 12.30 -2.81 3.82
C SER A 55 12.76 -2.95 5.26
N ASP A 56 14.06 -2.77 5.48
CA ASP A 56 14.63 -2.61 6.81
C ASP A 56 14.49 -1.16 7.32
N GLY A 57 14.09 -0.23 6.45
CA GLY A 57 13.97 1.19 6.71
C GLY A 57 14.84 2.03 5.77
N THR A 58 15.10 3.27 6.18
CA THR A 58 15.96 4.22 5.45
C THR A 58 17.01 4.81 6.37
N VAL A 59 18.13 5.23 5.80
CA VAL A 59 19.23 5.92 6.50
C VAL A 59 19.76 7.05 5.64
N ASP A 60 20.01 8.20 6.25
CA ASP A 60 20.60 9.35 5.58
C ASP A 60 22.11 9.16 5.43
N LEU A 61 22.58 9.04 4.19
CA LEU A 61 24.00 8.85 3.88
C LEU A 61 24.63 10.14 3.34
N PRO A 62 25.79 10.58 3.85
CA PRO A 62 26.56 11.68 3.28
C PRO A 62 27.30 11.22 2.01
N VAL A 63 26.55 10.90 0.96
CA VAL A 63 27.06 10.32 -0.29
C VAL A 63 28.04 11.23 -1.03
N ASP A 64 27.98 12.55 -0.79
CA ASP A 64 28.95 13.55 -1.23
C ASP A 64 30.35 13.32 -0.65
N LYS A 65 30.44 12.66 0.52
CA LYS A 65 31.69 12.32 1.21
C LYS A 65 32.08 10.85 1.07
N LEU A 66 31.10 9.95 0.89
CA LEU A 66 31.33 8.50 0.83
C LEU A 66 31.71 8.01 -0.57
N LEU A 67 31.12 8.59 -1.62
CA LEU A 67 31.35 8.14 -2.99
C LEU A 67 32.75 8.57 -3.47
N THR A 68 33.55 7.59 -3.87
CA THR A 68 34.90 7.80 -4.39
C THR A 68 34.93 7.78 -5.92
N ASN A 69 36.10 8.00 -6.53
CA ASN A 69 36.27 8.03 -7.99
C ASN A 69 35.38 9.08 -8.69
N THR A 70 35.23 10.23 -8.05
CA THR A 70 34.41 11.37 -8.49
C THR A 70 35.23 12.66 -8.43
N THR A 71 34.65 13.77 -8.92
CA THR A 71 35.24 15.11 -8.83
C THR A 71 34.37 16.00 -7.93
N PRO A 72 34.92 17.09 -7.36
CA PRO A 72 34.14 18.05 -6.58
C PRO A 72 32.86 18.49 -7.33
N GLY A 73 31.72 18.49 -6.64
CA GLY A 73 30.41 18.89 -7.17
C GLY A 73 29.74 17.89 -8.15
N LYS A 74 30.44 16.83 -8.61
CA LYS A 74 29.86 15.84 -9.55
C LYS A 74 28.75 15.01 -8.91
N VAL A 75 28.89 14.67 -7.62
CA VAL A 75 27.85 13.95 -6.87
C VAL A 75 26.59 14.81 -6.74
N ASP A 76 26.74 16.06 -6.29
CA ASP A 76 25.61 16.99 -6.14
C ASP A 76 24.89 17.25 -7.46
N GLN A 77 25.64 17.41 -8.56
CA GLN A 77 25.06 17.57 -9.89
C GLN A 77 24.28 16.32 -10.33
N ALA A 78 24.79 15.12 -10.05
CA ALA A 78 24.12 13.87 -10.37
C ALA A 78 22.83 13.70 -9.55
N LEU A 79 22.89 13.98 -8.24
CA LEU A 79 21.72 13.97 -7.36
C LEU A 79 20.67 14.98 -7.83
N GLY A 80 21.08 16.20 -8.18
CA GLY A 80 20.18 17.24 -8.67
C GLY A 80 19.40 16.85 -9.93
N LYS A 81 20.00 16.09 -10.86
CA LYS A 81 19.32 15.54 -12.04
C LYS A 81 18.19 14.56 -11.70
N ALA A 82 18.26 13.94 -10.51
CA ALA A 82 17.26 13.01 -10.00
C ALA A 82 16.34 13.64 -8.93
N PHE A 83 16.40 14.97 -8.74
CA PHE A 83 15.68 15.69 -7.68
C PHE A 83 16.06 15.24 -6.26
N LEU A 84 17.32 14.81 -6.09
CA LEU A 84 17.90 14.38 -4.82
C LEU A 84 18.93 15.39 -4.31
N LYS A 85 19.31 15.27 -3.04
CA LYS A 85 20.38 16.04 -2.39
C LYS A 85 21.07 15.21 -1.31
N ALA A 86 22.26 15.62 -0.90
CA ALA A 86 22.92 15.07 0.29
C ALA A 86 22.45 15.78 1.58
N PRO A 87 22.38 15.08 2.74
CA PRO A 87 22.51 13.63 2.85
C PRO A 87 21.33 12.93 2.16
N LEU A 88 21.63 11.79 1.54
CA LEU A 88 20.68 11.05 0.72
C LEU A 88 19.98 9.98 1.56
N GLU A 89 18.66 10.11 1.72
CA GLU A 89 17.83 9.06 2.30
C GLU A 89 17.94 7.79 1.43
N THR A 90 18.54 6.75 1.99
CA THR A 90 18.88 5.52 1.27
C THR A 90 18.16 4.33 1.90
N SER A 91 17.42 3.56 1.10
CA SER A 91 16.73 2.35 1.56
C SER A 91 17.71 1.21 1.84
N VAL A 92 17.42 0.42 2.88
CA VAL A 92 18.03 -0.88 3.14
C VAL A 92 16.94 -1.94 2.99
N ASN A 93 17.20 -2.98 2.20
CA ASN A 93 16.21 -4.00 1.86
C ASN A 93 16.80 -5.39 2.00
N GLY A 94 15.95 -6.36 2.35
CA GLY A 94 16.19 -7.79 2.12
C GLY A 94 15.13 -8.37 1.19
N TYR A 95 15.35 -9.59 0.72
CA TYR A 95 14.44 -10.25 -0.24
C TYR A 95 14.10 -11.67 0.22
N LEU A 96 12.80 -11.90 0.46
CA LEU A 96 12.26 -13.21 0.78
C LEU A 96 11.75 -13.87 -0.50
N ILE A 97 12.31 -15.01 -0.85
CA ILE A 97 12.02 -15.74 -2.08
C ILE A 97 11.37 -17.07 -1.71
N ASN A 98 10.10 -17.20 -2.07
CA ASN A 98 9.39 -18.47 -2.04
C ASN A 98 9.46 -19.12 -3.42
N THR A 99 10.18 -20.23 -3.49
CA THR A 99 10.38 -21.01 -4.72
C THR A 99 9.32 -22.10 -4.93
N GLY A 100 8.35 -22.20 -4.01
CA GLY A 100 7.37 -23.30 -3.91
C GLY A 100 7.88 -24.51 -3.12
N THR A 101 9.19 -24.70 -3.01
CA THR A 101 9.81 -25.81 -2.25
C THR A 101 10.74 -25.36 -1.13
N LYS A 102 11.26 -24.13 -1.24
CA LYS A 102 12.10 -23.48 -0.23
C LYS A 102 11.67 -22.03 -0.06
N LEU A 103 11.80 -21.57 1.18
CA LEU A 103 11.75 -20.18 1.54
C LEU A 103 13.18 -19.71 1.85
N VAL A 104 13.70 -18.78 1.05
CA VAL A 104 15.07 -18.29 1.15
C VAL A 104 15.05 -16.79 1.41
N LEU A 105 15.79 -16.34 2.43
CA LEU A 105 15.99 -14.93 2.70
C LEU A 105 17.39 -14.51 2.22
N VAL A 106 17.44 -13.47 1.40
CA VAL A 106 18.68 -12.81 0.97
C VAL A 106 18.78 -11.48 1.71
N ASP A 107 19.88 -11.31 2.45
CA ASP A 107 20.15 -10.23 3.40
C ASP A 107 19.14 -10.10 4.55
N THR A 108 19.58 -9.57 5.68
CA THR A 108 18.80 -9.56 6.94
C THR A 108 18.67 -8.19 7.58
N GLY A 109 18.96 -7.12 6.84
CA GLY A 109 18.95 -5.76 7.35
C GLY A 109 20.04 -5.50 8.39
N ALA A 110 19.95 -4.37 9.09
CA ALA A 110 20.96 -3.91 10.03
C ALA A 110 20.66 -4.28 11.49
N ALA A 111 19.46 -4.77 11.80
CA ALA A 111 18.96 -4.85 13.18
C ALA A 111 19.20 -3.51 13.89
N SER A 112 19.86 -3.52 15.06
CA SER A 112 20.22 -2.30 15.81
C SER A 112 21.63 -1.78 15.52
N LEU A 113 22.35 -2.36 14.56
CA LEU A 113 23.77 -2.05 14.33
C LEU A 113 24.02 -0.73 13.61
N PHE A 114 23.00 -0.15 12.98
CA PHE A 114 23.16 1.02 12.11
C PHE A 114 22.09 2.10 12.34
N GLY A 115 21.97 2.51 13.60
CA GLY A 115 21.09 3.61 14.01
C GLY A 115 19.61 3.20 14.18
N PRO A 116 18.76 4.13 14.61
CA PRO A 116 17.39 3.82 15.03
C PRO A 116 16.36 3.79 13.89
N THR A 117 16.74 4.19 12.67
CA THR A 117 15.82 4.29 11.53
C THR A 117 15.70 2.99 10.73
N LEU A 118 16.60 2.03 11.00
CA LEU A 118 16.69 0.71 10.40
C LEU A 118 16.19 -0.39 11.36
N GLY A 119 16.45 -1.67 11.02
CA GLY A 119 16.06 -2.82 11.85
C GLY A 119 14.59 -3.21 11.74
N LYS A 120 13.89 -2.72 10.71
CA LYS A 120 12.45 -2.94 10.52
C LYS A 120 12.13 -4.21 9.74
N LEU A 121 13.12 -4.92 9.19
CA LEU A 121 12.89 -6.04 8.27
C LEU A 121 11.96 -7.11 8.87
N VAL A 122 12.18 -7.47 10.14
CA VAL A 122 11.40 -8.51 10.85
C VAL A 122 9.97 -8.08 11.18
N SER A 123 9.69 -6.77 11.17
CA SER A 123 8.37 -6.21 11.53
C SER A 123 7.39 -6.08 10.36
N ASN A 124 7.81 -6.41 9.14
CA ASN A 124 6.96 -6.42 7.94
C ASN A 124 6.09 -7.67 7.87
#